data_AF-A0A8J8FIV6-F1
#
_entry.id   AF-A0A8J8FIV6-F1
#
_cell.length_a   1.000
_cell.length_b   1.000
_cell.length_c   1.000
_cell.angle_alpha   90.00
_cell.angle_beta   90.00
_cell.angle_gamma   90.00
#
_symmetry.space_group_name_H-M   'P 1'
#
loop_
_entity.id
_entity.type
_entity.pdbx_description
1 polymer ?
#
loop_
_entity_poly.entity_id
_entity_poly.type
_entity_poly.pdbx_seq_one_letter_code
_entity_poly.pdbx_strand_id
1 'polypeptide(L)'
;MPTNAQLRVIDPILTTHVQGYIHPEHIGMALFPRVPVSVSGGKIIEFGKEAFRLYNSARAPGTAFKRLQFGYEGKPFALENHGLEAVVPREHQREAGAVPGIDLASRATNTVMRANSLILENAQAEMARDLSLYDVNHKNTLSGTDQWNDYANSDPVADVNVAKEAIRSSTGVYPN
;
A
#
# COMPACT_ATOMS: atom_id res chain seq x y z
N MET A 1 -4.00 -37.01 25.24
CA MET A 1 -3.90 -35.53 25.33
C MET A 1 -3.37 -35.04 24.00
N PRO A 2 -4.03 -34.09 23.31
CA PRO A 2 -3.46 -33.52 22.08
C PRO A 2 -2.13 -32.86 22.44
N THR A 3 -1.12 -33.05 21.61
CA THR A 3 0.20 -32.45 21.83
C THR A 3 0.14 -30.94 21.63
N ASN A 4 1.02 -30.16 22.26
CA ASN A 4 1.09 -28.70 22.07
C ASN A 4 1.25 -28.29 20.58
N ALA A 5 1.76 -29.19 19.73
CA ALA A 5 1.83 -29.02 18.28
C ALA A 5 0.46 -29.12 17.59
N GLN A 6 -0.46 -29.96 18.09
CA GLN A 6 -1.83 -30.08 17.55
C GLN A 6 -2.76 -28.93 17.96
N LEU A 7 -2.43 -28.18 19.02
CA LEU A 7 -3.18 -26.98 19.43
C LEU A 7 -2.74 -25.70 18.70
N ARG A 8 -1.57 -25.72 18.04
CA ARG A 8 -1.11 -24.62 17.19
C ARG A 8 -1.79 -24.72 15.81
N VAL A 9 -2.96 -24.10 15.68
CA VAL A 9 -3.65 -23.90 14.38
C VAL A 9 -2.84 -23.01 13.44
N ILE A 10 -1.93 -22.19 13.98
CA ILE A 10 -1.05 -21.28 13.25
C ILE A 10 0.40 -21.61 13.63
N ASP A 11 1.28 -21.76 12.63
CA ASP A 11 2.72 -21.93 12.84
C ASP A 11 3.39 -20.57 13.10
N PRO A 12 3.85 -20.27 14.32
CA PRO A 12 4.43 -18.97 14.63
C PRO A 12 5.83 -18.78 14.03
N ILE A 13 6.56 -19.84 13.70
CA ILE A 13 7.89 -19.75 13.09
C ILE A 13 7.73 -19.28 11.64
N LEU A 14 6.90 -19.98 10.87
CA LEU A 14 6.60 -19.60 9.49
C LEU A 14 5.90 -18.24 9.41
N THR A 15 5.03 -17.91 10.38
CA THR A 15 4.41 -16.57 10.47
C THR A 15 5.47 -15.49 10.66
N THR A 16 6.44 -15.69 11.55
CA THR A 16 7.52 -14.71 11.78
C THR A 16 8.41 -14.55 10.55
N HIS A 17 8.73 -15.66 9.87
CA HIS A 17 9.48 -15.68 8.61
C HIS A 17 8.78 -14.86 7.52
N VAL A 18 7.47 -15.06 7.36
CA VAL A 18 6.63 -14.33 6.39
C VAL A 18 6.51 -12.85 6.74
N GLN A 19 6.41 -12.49 8.02
CA GLN A 19 6.35 -11.08 8.44
C GLN A 19 7.64 -10.32 8.11
N GLY A 20 8.78 -11.00 8.09
CA GLY A 20 10.07 -10.43 7.69
C GLY A 20 10.32 -10.44 6.17
N TYR A 21 9.39 -10.95 5.38
CA TYR A 21 9.56 -11.09 3.94
C TYR A 21 9.45 -9.74 3.23
N ILE A 22 10.48 -9.39 2.47
CA ILE A 22 10.58 -8.12 1.75
C ILE A 22 10.80 -8.35 0.26
N HIS A 23 10.19 -7.50 -0.56
CA HIS A 23 10.44 -7.41 -1.99
C HIS A 23 11.02 -6.04 -2.33
N PRO A 24 12.34 -5.93 -2.54
CA PRO A 24 12.96 -4.63 -2.81
C PRO A 24 12.56 -4.03 -4.17
N GLU A 25 12.07 -4.85 -5.10
CA GLU A 25 11.63 -4.41 -6.43
C GLU A 25 10.23 -3.78 -6.44
N HIS A 26 9.43 -4.00 -5.37
CA HIS A 26 8.07 -3.49 -5.28
C HIS A 26 8.04 -2.12 -4.62
N ILE A 27 7.30 -1.19 -5.22
CA ILE A 27 7.22 0.21 -4.78
C ILE A 27 5.81 0.61 -4.33
N GLY A 28 4.82 -0.27 -4.47
CA GLY A 28 3.45 0.02 -4.08
C GLY A 28 3.31 0.39 -2.60
N MET A 29 4.15 -0.17 -1.72
CA MET A 29 4.19 0.19 -0.29
C MET A 29 4.81 1.57 -0.01
N ALA A 30 5.56 2.15 -0.96
CA ALA A 30 6.04 3.53 -0.85
C ALA A 30 4.89 4.54 -1.09
N LEU A 31 3.92 4.19 -1.93
CA LEU A 31 2.72 4.99 -2.19
C LEU A 31 1.61 4.70 -1.16
N PHE A 32 1.42 3.43 -0.82
CA PHE A 32 0.33 2.95 0.05
C PHE A 32 0.90 2.22 1.27
N PRO A 33 1.26 2.96 2.35
CA PRO A 33 1.78 2.35 3.57
C PRO A 33 0.75 1.44 4.24
N ARG A 34 1.21 0.36 4.87
CA ARG A 34 0.34 -0.60 5.55
C ARG A 34 -0.24 -0.02 6.83
N VAL A 35 -1.57 0.02 6.93
CA VAL A 35 -2.29 0.41 8.14
C VAL A 35 -3.13 -0.77 8.63
N PRO A 36 -2.93 -1.28 9.87
CA PRO A 36 -3.72 -2.38 10.39
C PRO A 36 -5.16 -1.91 10.67
N VAL A 37 -6.14 -2.68 10.20
CA VAL A 37 -7.56 -2.46 10.45
C VAL A 37 -8.20 -3.72 11.04
N SER A 38 -9.16 -3.54 11.95
CA SER A 38 -9.84 -4.66 12.63
C SER A 38 -11.12 -5.12 11.92
N VAL A 39 -11.60 -4.35 10.94
CA VAL A 39 -12.85 -4.61 10.21
C VAL A 39 -12.54 -4.92 8.74
N SER A 40 -13.26 -5.88 8.18
CA SER A 40 -13.16 -6.27 6.77
C SER A 40 -13.90 -5.32 5.82
N GLY A 41 -14.67 -4.37 6.34
CA GLY A 41 -15.34 -3.35 5.55
C GLY A 41 -15.65 -2.12 6.38
N GLY A 42 -15.66 -0.96 5.73
CA GLY A 42 -15.88 0.32 6.37
C GLY A 42 -15.86 1.47 5.38
N LYS A 43 -15.71 2.69 5.89
CA LYS A 43 -15.45 3.87 5.08
C LYS A 43 -13.98 4.26 5.23
N ILE A 44 -13.34 4.62 4.12
CA ILE A 44 -11.99 5.18 4.12
C ILE A 44 -12.07 6.54 4.82
N ILE A 45 -11.06 6.88 5.62
CA ILE A 45 -10.94 8.24 6.17
C ILE A 45 -10.30 9.10 5.08
N GLU A 46 -11.08 9.99 4.48
CA GLU A 46 -10.58 10.91 3.44
C GLU A 46 -10.15 12.23 4.07
N PHE A 47 -8.89 12.61 3.81
CA PHE A 47 -8.36 13.89 4.25
C PHE A 47 -8.61 14.96 3.19
N GLY A 48 -9.68 15.73 3.40
CA GLY A 48 -9.94 16.92 2.59
C GLY A 48 -8.94 18.06 2.86
N LYS A 49 -9.03 19.14 2.08
CA LYS A 49 -8.18 20.35 2.21
C LYS A 49 -8.22 20.98 3.61
N GLU A 50 -9.29 20.72 4.36
CA GLU A 50 -9.44 21.14 5.76
C GLU A 50 -8.34 20.57 6.66
N ALA A 51 -7.96 19.30 6.49
CA ALA A 51 -6.92 18.67 7.30
C ALA A 51 -5.53 19.33 7.12
N PHE A 52 -5.32 20.00 5.99
CA PHE A 52 -4.07 20.66 5.62
C PHE A 52 -4.06 22.18 5.87
N ARG A 53 -5.17 22.75 6.39
CA ARG A 53 -5.28 24.18 6.63
C ARG A 53 -4.73 24.56 8.00
N LEU A 54 -4.01 25.68 8.07
CA LEU A 54 -3.56 26.25 9.33
C LEU A 54 -4.76 26.88 10.06
N TYR A 55 -5.17 26.27 11.17
CA TYR A 55 -6.23 26.82 12.02
C TYR A 55 -5.63 27.67 13.14
N ASN A 56 -6.10 28.91 13.27
CA ASN A 56 -5.77 29.72 14.44
C ASN A 56 -6.48 29.14 15.67
N SER A 57 -5.73 28.45 16.53
CA SER A 57 -6.21 27.82 17.76
C SER A 57 -6.36 28.80 18.94
N ALA A 58 -5.97 30.07 18.77
CA ALA A 58 -6.07 31.06 19.83
C ALA A 58 -7.53 31.25 20.26
N ARG A 59 -7.76 30.98 21.54
CA ARG A 59 -9.05 31.08 22.20
C ARG A 59 -9.16 32.44 22.89
N ALA A 60 -10.21 33.19 22.58
CA ALA A 60 -10.56 34.39 23.35
C ALA A 60 -11.06 33.98 24.75
N PRO A 61 -10.69 34.70 25.83
CA PRO A 61 -11.20 34.42 27.16
C PRO A 61 -12.74 34.41 27.19
N GLY A 62 -13.34 33.29 27.61
CA GLY A 62 -14.80 33.13 27.71
C GLY A 62 -15.49 32.34 26.59
N THR A 63 -14.81 32.02 25.47
CA THR A 63 -15.43 31.24 24.37
C THR A 63 -15.16 29.74 24.49
N ALA A 64 -15.91 28.87 23.79
CA ALA A 64 -15.58 27.45 23.72
C ALA A 64 -14.35 27.20 22.83
N PHE A 65 -13.64 26.09 23.05
CA PHE A 65 -12.58 25.66 22.13
C PHE A 65 -13.15 25.40 20.73
N LYS A 66 -12.39 25.77 19.70
CA LYS A 66 -12.73 25.44 18.31
C LYS A 66 -12.67 23.91 18.18
N ARG A 67 -13.78 23.30 17.74
CA ARG A 67 -13.85 21.87 17.42
C ARG A 67 -13.36 21.68 16.00
N LEU A 68 -12.32 20.88 15.82
CA LEU A 68 -11.90 20.42 14.50
C LEU A 68 -12.58 19.06 14.27
N GLN A 69 -13.59 19.04 13.40
CA GLN A 69 -14.14 17.78 12.89
C GLN A 69 -13.31 17.40 11.66
N PHE A 70 -12.60 16.29 11.75
CA PHE A 70 -12.02 15.65 10.57
C PHE A 70 -13.15 14.97 9.81
N GLY A 71 -13.30 15.26 8.51
CA GLY A 71 -14.38 14.72 7.68
C GLY A 71 -14.40 13.20 7.68
N TYR A 72 -15.56 12.62 7.99
CA TYR A 72 -15.79 11.18 8.24
C TYR A 72 -16.68 10.52 7.17
N GLU A 73 -16.70 11.04 5.95
CA GLU A 73 -17.42 10.41 4.84
C GLU A 73 -16.51 10.17 3.64
N GLY A 74 -15.59 9.23 3.78
CA GLY A 74 -14.88 8.70 2.61
C GLY A 74 -15.63 7.57 1.93
N LYS A 75 -15.07 7.13 0.81
CA LYS A 75 -15.58 6.01 0.00
C LYS A 75 -15.63 4.71 0.81
N PRO A 76 -16.58 3.81 0.54
CA PRO A 76 -16.59 2.50 1.16
C PRO A 76 -15.35 1.70 0.73
N PHE A 77 -14.75 0.97 1.66
CA PHE A 77 -13.78 -0.08 1.35
C PHE A 77 -14.33 -1.43 1.81
N ALA A 78 -13.99 -2.46 1.05
CA ALA A 78 -14.19 -3.85 1.40
C ALA A 78 -12.87 -4.58 1.18
N LEU A 79 -12.44 -5.35 2.17
CA LEU A 79 -11.27 -6.21 2.07
C LEU A 79 -11.69 -7.54 1.46
N GLU A 80 -11.08 -7.86 0.33
CA GLU A 80 -11.20 -9.17 -0.28
C GLU A 80 -10.22 -10.15 0.37
N ASN A 81 -10.67 -11.38 0.58
CA ASN A 81 -9.84 -12.42 1.17
C ASN A 81 -9.05 -13.13 0.07
N HIS A 82 -7.78 -12.76 -0.10
CA HIS A 82 -6.85 -13.47 -0.98
C HIS A 82 -6.03 -14.47 -0.18
N GLY A 83 -6.24 -15.77 -0.46
CA GLY A 83 -5.50 -16.88 0.13
C GLY A 83 -4.90 -17.76 -0.96
N LEU A 84 -3.66 -18.20 -0.74
CA LEU A 84 -2.96 -19.14 -1.60
C LEU A 84 -2.36 -20.25 -0.72
N GLU A 85 -2.42 -21.48 -1.22
CA GLU A 85 -1.90 -22.65 -0.51
C GLU A 85 -0.55 -23.07 -1.10
N ALA A 86 0.42 -23.29 -0.22
CA ALA A 86 1.71 -23.85 -0.59
C ALA A 86 1.70 -25.36 -0.36
N VAL A 87 1.85 -26.15 -1.43
CA VAL A 87 1.90 -27.62 -1.32
C VAL A 87 3.35 -28.09 -1.33
N VAL A 88 3.72 -28.88 -0.32
CA VAL A 88 5.02 -29.56 -0.27
C VAL A 88 4.79 -31.08 -0.36
N PRO A 89 5.03 -31.70 -1.53
CA PRO A 89 4.91 -33.14 -1.71
C PRO A 89 5.76 -33.96 -0.72
N ARG A 90 5.21 -35.08 -0.27
CA ARG A 90 5.88 -36.00 0.68
C ARG A 90 7.18 -36.58 0.14
N GLU A 91 7.29 -36.74 -1.17
CA GLU A 91 8.49 -37.25 -1.85
C GLU A 91 9.66 -36.27 -1.64
N HIS A 92 9.42 -34.97 -1.85
CA HIS A 92 10.39 -33.92 -1.59
C HIS A 92 10.72 -33.80 -0.10
N GLN A 93 9.75 -33.97 0.80
CA GLN A 93 10.03 -34.00 2.25
C GLN A 93 10.96 -35.15 2.66
N ARG A 94 10.76 -36.34 2.07
CA ARG A 94 11.58 -37.52 2.35
C ARG A 94 13.02 -37.34 1.84
N GLU A 95 13.20 -36.72 0.68
CA GLU A 95 14.52 -36.40 0.13
C GLU A 95 15.20 -35.25 0.89
N ALA A 96 14.46 -34.21 1.28
CA ALA A 96 14.98 -33.12 2.11
C ALA A 96 15.34 -33.58 3.52
N GLY A 97 14.67 -34.60 4.07
CA GLY A 97 15.06 -35.23 5.33
C GLY A 97 16.41 -35.97 5.26
N ALA A 98 16.85 -36.36 4.07
CA ALA A 98 18.15 -36.99 3.85
C ALA A 98 19.30 -35.98 3.67
N VAL A 99 18.98 -34.72 3.37
CA VAL A 99 19.94 -33.62 3.18
C VAL A 99 19.73 -32.55 4.24
N PRO A 100 20.60 -32.46 5.27
CA PRO A 100 20.46 -31.45 6.31
C PRO A 100 20.46 -30.02 5.73
N GLY A 101 19.44 -29.22 6.06
CA GLY A 101 19.42 -27.77 5.80
C GLY A 101 18.44 -27.25 4.75
N ILE A 102 17.61 -28.09 4.12
CA ILE A 102 16.57 -27.60 3.18
C ILE A 102 15.24 -27.41 3.92
N ASP A 103 14.93 -26.16 4.27
CA ASP A 103 13.58 -25.79 4.73
C ASP A 103 12.65 -25.61 3.51
N LEU A 104 12.04 -26.72 3.09
CA LEU A 104 11.06 -26.74 2.01
C LEU A 104 9.80 -25.93 2.34
N ALA A 105 9.42 -25.84 3.62
CA ALA A 105 8.25 -25.08 4.03
C ALA A 105 8.48 -23.59 3.83
N SER A 106 9.60 -23.05 4.32
CA SER A 106 9.96 -21.64 4.10
C SER A 106 10.07 -21.27 2.62
N ARG A 107 10.62 -22.16 1.76
CA ARG A 107 10.66 -21.94 0.31
C ARG A 107 9.27 -21.92 -0.32
N ALA A 108 8.40 -22.86 0.05
CA ALA A 108 7.05 -22.93 -0.47
C ALA A 108 6.22 -21.70 -0.04
N THR A 109 6.39 -21.25 1.20
CA THR A 109 5.76 -20.03 1.70
C THR A 109 6.28 -18.77 1.01
N ASN A 110 7.59 -18.68 0.70
CA ASN A 110 8.14 -17.58 -0.09
C ASN A 110 7.51 -17.48 -1.48
N THR A 111 7.27 -18.62 -2.16
CA THR A 111 6.61 -18.64 -3.47
C THR A 111 5.19 -18.07 -3.41
N VAL A 112 4.42 -18.47 -2.38
CA VAL A 112 3.08 -17.92 -2.15
C VAL A 112 3.13 -16.42 -1.85
N MET A 113 4.06 -15.99 -1.00
CA MET A 113 4.21 -14.57 -0.67
C MET A 113 4.60 -13.73 -1.88
N ARG A 114 5.41 -14.26 -2.80
CA ARG A 114 5.73 -13.62 -4.08
C ARG A 114 4.52 -13.44 -4.98
N ALA A 115 3.70 -14.48 -5.12
CA ALA A 115 2.48 -14.36 -5.90
C ALA A 115 1.53 -13.32 -5.29
N ASN A 116 1.36 -13.33 -3.97
CA ASN A 116 0.46 -12.40 -3.28
C ASN A 116 0.96 -10.95 -3.32
N SER A 117 2.27 -10.73 -3.13
CA SER A 117 2.84 -9.37 -3.21
C SER A 117 2.72 -8.79 -4.62
N LEU A 118 2.84 -9.62 -5.66
CA LEU A 118 2.66 -9.17 -7.05
C LEU A 118 1.22 -8.76 -7.34
N ILE A 119 0.24 -9.51 -6.82
CA ILE A 119 -1.19 -9.15 -6.93
C ILE A 119 -1.44 -7.79 -6.27
N LEU A 120 -0.89 -7.59 -5.07
CA LEU A 120 -1.01 -6.32 -4.35
C LEU A 120 -0.36 -5.16 -5.13
N GLU A 121 0.85 -5.34 -5.66
CA GLU A 121 1.56 -4.33 -6.44
C GLU A 121 0.76 -3.92 -7.68
N ASN A 122 0.15 -4.89 -8.38
CA ASN A 122 -0.67 -4.60 -9.54
C ASN A 122 -1.93 -3.80 -9.17
N ALA A 123 -2.64 -4.19 -8.11
CA ALA A 123 -3.82 -3.46 -7.64
C ALA A 123 -3.48 -2.02 -7.20
N GLN A 124 -2.32 -1.82 -6.56
CA GLN A 124 -1.82 -0.51 -6.18
C GLN A 124 -1.47 0.34 -7.41
N ALA A 125 -0.85 -0.25 -8.43
CA ALA A 125 -0.52 0.43 -9.67
C ALA A 125 -1.77 0.82 -10.47
N GLU A 126 -2.76 -0.07 -10.56
CA GLU A 126 -4.06 0.19 -11.20
C GLU A 126 -4.76 1.37 -10.52
N MET A 127 -4.82 1.38 -9.18
CA MET A 127 -5.43 2.48 -8.43
C MET A 127 -4.66 3.79 -8.60
N ALA A 128 -3.32 3.78 -8.50
CA ALA A 128 -2.53 5.00 -8.62
C ALA A 128 -2.58 5.63 -10.02
N ARG A 129 -2.77 4.82 -11.07
CA ARG A 129 -2.77 5.26 -12.48
C ARG A 129 -4.16 5.48 -13.06
N ASP A 130 -5.22 5.23 -12.30
CA ASP A 130 -6.59 5.47 -12.75
C ASP A 130 -6.92 6.97 -12.79
N LEU A 131 -6.96 7.53 -14.01
CA LEU A 131 -7.28 8.93 -14.28
C LEU A 131 -8.69 9.35 -13.82
N SER A 132 -9.59 8.40 -13.56
CA SER A 132 -10.95 8.67 -13.07
C SER A 132 -10.95 9.06 -11.59
N LEU A 133 -9.93 8.68 -10.83
CA LEU A 133 -9.79 8.99 -9.41
C LEU A 133 -9.24 10.40 -9.15
N TYR A 134 -8.74 11.09 -10.19
CA TYR A 134 -8.15 12.42 -10.10
C TYR A 134 -9.03 13.47 -10.79
N ASP A 135 -9.10 14.66 -10.19
CA ASP A 135 -9.69 15.83 -10.82
C ASP A 135 -8.84 16.33 -12.01
N VAL A 136 -9.29 17.38 -12.70
CA VAL A 136 -8.60 17.90 -13.89
C VAL A 136 -7.24 18.54 -13.57
N ASN A 137 -7.02 19.01 -12.34
CA ASN A 137 -5.81 19.73 -11.93
C ASN A 137 -4.71 18.78 -11.42
N HIS A 138 -5.07 17.53 -11.10
CA HIS A 138 -4.14 16.52 -10.57
C HIS A 138 -3.87 15.38 -11.56
N LYS A 139 -4.03 15.65 -12.87
CA LYS A 139 -3.66 14.71 -13.94
C LYS A 139 -3.22 15.44 -15.19
N ASN A 140 -2.32 14.83 -15.94
CA ASN A 140 -1.93 15.28 -17.27
C ASN A 140 -1.69 14.06 -18.17
N THR A 141 -2.15 14.12 -19.42
CA THR A 141 -1.93 13.07 -20.41
C THR A 141 -1.01 13.61 -21.50
N LEU A 142 0.27 13.24 -21.43
CA LEU A 142 1.27 13.65 -22.42
C LEU A 142 0.98 13.01 -23.78
N SER A 143 1.05 13.80 -24.85
CA SER A 143 0.76 13.36 -26.21
C SER A 143 1.69 14.04 -27.22
N GLY A 144 1.92 13.41 -28.38
CA GLY A 144 2.75 13.99 -29.43
C GLY A 144 4.15 14.37 -28.94
N THR A 145 4.51 15.64 -29.12
CA THR A 145 5.81 16.21 -28.76
C THR A 145 6.03 16.39 -27.26
N ASP A 146 4.98 16.27 -26.45
CA ASP A 146 5.07 16.40 -24.99
C ASP A 146 5.53 15.09 -24.33
N GLN A 147 5.57 13.97 -25.07
CA GLN A 147 6.03 12.70 -24.55
C GLN A 147 7.55 12.72 -24.35
N TRP A 148 8.04 12.21 -23.21
CA TRP A 148 9.44 12.31 -22.80
C TRP A 148 10.43 11.47 -23.62
N ASN A 149 9.95 10.74 -24.62
CA ASN A 149 10.77 10.11 -25.65
C ASN A 149 11.11 11.08 -26.80
N ASP A 150 10.46 12.26 -26.88
CA ASP A 150 10.84 13.36 -27.76
C ASP A 150 11.89 14.24 -27.06
N TYR A 151 13.16 13.93 -27.31
CA TYR A 151 14.30 14.64 -26.71
C TYR A 151 14.48 16.08 -27.20
N ALA A 152 13.77 16.50 -28.26
CA ALA A 152 13.91 17.83 -28.83
C ALA A 152 12.86 18.81 -28.26
N ASN A 153 11.65 18.32 -28.00
CA ASN A 153 10.51 19.19 -27.67
C ASN A 153 9.93 18.96 -26.27
N SER A 154 10.13 17.79 -25.66
CA SER A 154 9.58 17.53 -24.33
C SER A 154 10.39 18.23 -23.23
N ASP A 155 9.71 18.64 -22.16
CA ASP A 155 10.36 19.19 -20.96
C ASP A 155 9.91 18.43 -19.70
N PRO A 156 10.56 17.28 -19.41
CA PRO A 156 10.25 16.50 -18.21
C PRO A 156 10.38 17.29 -16.90
N VAL A 157 11.29 18.28 -16.86
CA VAL A 157 11.54 19.06 -15.65
C VAL A 157 10.39 20.02 -15.40
N ALA A 158 9.90 20.69 -16.45
CA ALA A 158 8.72 21.53 -16.36
C ALA A 158 7.48 20.73 -15.92
N ASP A 159 7.23 19.56 -16.51
CA ASP A 159 6.10 18.70 -16.18
C ASP A 159 6.10 18.29 -14.69
N VAL A 160 7.25 17.85 -14.19
CA VAL A 160 7.41 17.47 -12.77
C VAL A 160 7.20 18.67 -11.85
N ASN A 161 7.71 19.86 -12.21
CA ASN A 161 7.52 21.07 -11.39
C ASN A 161 6.05 21.51 -11.35
N VAL A 162 5.33 21.42 -12.47
CA VAL A 162 3.88 21.69 -12.52
C VAL A 162 3.13 20.73 -11.62
N ALA A 163 3.45 19.43 -11.66
CA ALA A 163 2.83 18.44 -10.78
C ALA A 163 3.12 18.72 -9.29
N LYS A 164 4.36 19.11 -8.96
CA LYS A 164 4.75 19.47 -7.58
C LYS A 164 3.97 20.68 -7.05
N GLU A 165 3.82 21.72 -7.85
CA GLU A 165 3.08 22.92 -7.45
C GLU A 165 1.57 22.65 -7.36
N ALA A 166 1.00 21.81 -8.24
CA ALA A 166 -0.40 21.38 -8.14
C ALA A 166 -0.68 20.72 -6.77
N ILE A 167 0.13 19.74 -6.38
CA ILE A 167 0.04 19.07 -5.07
C ILE A 167 0.18 20.07 -3.92
N ARG A 168 1.25 20.89 -3.95
CA ARG A 168 1.51 21.89 -2.91
C ARG A 168 0.36 22.90 -2.75
N SER A 169 -0.26 23.34 -3.83
CA SER A 169 -1.39 24.28 -3.79
C SER A 169 -2.65 23.69 -3.11
N SER A 170 -2.79 22.37 -3.16
CA SER A 170 -3.91 21.62 -2.60
C SER A 170 -3.65 21.22 -1.14
N THR A 171 -2.45 20.72 -0.83
CA THR A 171 -2.11 20.13 0.49
C THR A 171 -1.19 21.00 1.35
N GLY A 172 -0.65 22.10 0.81
CA GLY A 172 0.28 22.98 1.53
C GLY A 172 1.68 22.40 1.74
N VAL A 173 1.97 21.20 1.23
CA VAL A 173 3.26 20.49 1.40
C VAL A 173 3.75 20.00 0.04
N TYR A 174 5.07 20.03 -0.18
CA TYR A 174 5.67 19.44 -1.37
C TYR A 174 5.60 17.90 -1.32
N PRO A 175 5.39 17.22 -2.47
CA PRO A 175 5.55 15.77 -2.53
C PRO A 175 7.01 15.38 -2.24
N ASN A 176 7.21 14.20 -1.64
CA ASN A 176 8.47 13.69 -1.13
C ASN A 176 9.22 12.77 -2.11
#